data_AF-A0A0N8Q5W3-F1
#
_entry.id   AF-A0A0N8Q5W3-F1
#
_cell.length_a   1.000
_cell.length_b   1.000
_cell.length_c   1.000
_cell.angle_alpha   90.00
_cell.angle_beta   90.00
_cell.angle_gamma   90.00
#
_symmetry.space_group_name_H-M   'P 1'
#
loop_
_entity.id
_entity.type
_entity.pdbx_description
1 polymer ?
#
loop_
_entity_poly.entity_id
_entity_poly.type
_entity_poly.pdbx_seq_one_letter_code
_entity_poly.pdbx_strand_id
1 'polypeptide(L)'
;MKFLILFLYAISTNAIAAEIYGYYSNINSTLEEPSGYEVLFVKNGKPGRDNISVLFQRFEGWPKPPELLKCYNCASGAITFESKVMGKFKGKVLNGALVGEFVDIGYSLNLPKSPSIWQRY
;
A
#
# COMPACT_ATOMS: atom_id res chain seq x y z
N MET A 1 12.71 3.76 -56.10
CA MET A 1 12.10 2.68 -55.28
C MET A 1 11.64 3.30 -53.98
N LYS A 2 10.34 3.19 -53.75
CA LYS A 2 9.56 3.88 -52.72
C LYS A 2 9.36 2.96 -51.52
N PHE A 3 9.47 3.52 -50.32
CA PHE A 3 8.92 3.04 -49.05
C PHE A 3 9.24 1.60 -48.61
N LEU A 4 10.36 1.43 -47.89
CA LEU A 4 10.42 0.39 -46.86
C LEU A 4 9.90 0.99 -45.55
N ILE A 5 8.60 0.87 -45.34
CA ILE A 5 7.92 1.17 -44.07
C ILE A 5 8.45 0.13 -43.08
N LEU A 6 9.45 0.49 -42.28
CA LEU A 6 9.79 -0.29 -41.10
C LEU A 6 8.70 0.00 -40.07
N PHE A 7 7.72 -0.89 -40.05
CA PHE A 7 6.75 -1.07 -38.97
C PHE A 7 7.50 -1.42 -37.67
N LEU A 8 8.06 -0.41 -37.01
CA LEU A 8 8.30 -0.46 -35.56
C LEU A 8 6.96 -0.17 -34.90
N TYR A 9 6.11 -1.19 -34.91
CA TYR A 9 4.93 -1.23 -34.05
C TYR A 9 5.41 -1.02 -32.62
N ALA A 10 4.98 0.12 -32.08
CA ALA A 10 4.99 0.42 -30.67
C ALA A 10 4.39 -0.76 -29.91
N ILE A 11 5.24 -1.58 -29.31
CA ILE A 11 4.85 -2.34 -28.14
C ILE A 11 5.06 -1.39 -26.96
N SER A 12 4.25 -0.33 -26.90
CA SER A 12 3.98 0.34 -25.64
C SER A 12 3.22 -0.67 -24.81
N THR A 13 3.96 -1.49 -24.07
CA THR A 13 3.36 -2.21 -22.95
C THR A 13 2.75 -1.12 -22.07
N ASN A 14 1.42 -1.09 -22.01
CA ASN A 14 0.71 -0.38 -20.96
C ASN A 14 1.13 -1.06 -19.65
N ALA A 15 2.25 -0.63 -19.08
CA ALA A 15 2.50 -0.79 -17.66
C ALA A 15 1.35 -0.04 -17.01
N ILE A 16 0.28 -0.78 -16.67
CA ILE A 16 -0.82 -0.24 -15.89
C ILE A 16 -0.18 0.11 -14.56
N ALA A 17 0.20 1.38 -14.41
CA ALA A 17 0.79 1.89 -13.20
C ALA A 17 -0.17 1.54 -12.06
N ALA A 18 0.37 0.93 -11.01
CA ALA A 18 -0.36 0.67 -9.79
C ALA A 18 -0.99 1.99 -9.32
N GLU A 19 -2.32 2.08 -9.36
CA GLU A 19 -3.03 3.28 -8.92
C GLU A 19 -3.14 3.21 -7.39
N ILE A 20 -2.41 4.09 -6.71
CA ILE A 20 -2.49 4.17 -5.25
C ILE A 20 -3.61 5.13 -4.88
N TYR A 21 -4.63 4.62 -4.17
CA TYR A 21 -5.86 5.36 -3.90
C TYR A 21 -6.04 5.71 -2.41
N GLY A 22 -5.09 5.33 -1.56
CA GLY A 22 -5.06 5.71 -0.15
C GLY A 22 -3.66 5.53 0.42
N TYR A 23 -3.19 6.53 1.17
CA TYR A 23 -1.89 6.56 1.81
C TYR A 23 -2.11 6.97 3.26
N TYR A 24 -1.69 6.13 4.19
CA TYR A 24 -1.85 6.39 5.61
C TYR A 24 -0.54 6.03 6.30
N SER A 25 0.02 6.98 7.06
CA SER A 25 1.32 6.79 7.69
C SER A 25 1.44 7.64 8.94
N ASN A 26 2.13 7.10 9.94
CA ASN A 26 2.50 7.79 11.18
C ASN A 26 4.02 7.78 11.38
N ILE A 27 4.79 7.59 10.31
CA ILE A 27 6.24 7.47 10.40
C ILE A 27 6.84 8.75 10.98
N ASN A 28 7.62 8.59 12.04
CA ASN A 28 8.47 9.63 12.56
C ASN A 28 9.84 9.56 11.90
N SER A 29 10.07 10.41 10.89
CA SER A 29 11.31 10.47 10.12
C SER A 29 12.34 11.46 10.67
N THR A 30 12.07 12.15 11.78
CA THR A 30 13.00 13.12 12.39
C THR A 30 13.99 12.47 13.37
N LEU A 31 13.89 11.16 13.57
CA LEU A 31 14.80 10.38 14.40
C LEU A 31 15.91 9.78 13.54
N GLU A 32 17.09 9.55 14.13
CA GLU A 32 18.19 8.81 13.49
C GLU A 32 17.74 7.41 13.01
N GLU A 33 16.71 6.86 13.66
CA GLU A 33 16.04 5.62 13.27
C GLU A 33 14.56 5.87 13.01
N PRO A 34 14.09 5.78 11.74
CA PRO A 34 12.69 5.98 11.43
C PRO A 34 11.85 4.90 12.11
N SER A 35 10.74 5.34 12.71
CA SER A 35 9.80 4.46 13.40
C SER A 35 8.36 4.73 12.98
N GLY A 36 7.54 3.68 12.94
CA GLY A 36 6.11 3.77 12.63
C GLY A 36 5.69 2.83 11.51
N TYR A 37 4.52 3.11 10.95
CA TYR A 37 3.86 2.23 10.00
C TYR A 37 3.33 3.04 8.83
N GLU A 38 3.32 2.40 7.67
CA GLU A 38 2.74 2.95 6.46
C GLU A 38 1.91 1.89 5.74
N VAL A 39 0.72 2.30 5.32
CA VAL A 39 -0.25 1.48 4.59
C VAL A 39 -0.62 2.20 3.31
N LEU A 40 -0.31 1.57 2.18
CA LEU A 40 -0.76 2.04 0.86
C LEU A 40 -1.80 1.08 0.33
N PHE A 41 -2.85 1.65 -0.21
CA PHE A 41 -3.92 0.96 -0.87
C PHE A 41 -3.69 1.01 -2.38
N VAL A 42 -3.45 -0.14 -2.98
CA VAL A 42 -2.98 -0.27 -4.36
C VAL A 42 -4.02 -0.98 -5.21
N LYS A 43 -4.47 -0.35 -6.29
CA LYS A 43 -5.36 -0.95 -7.29
C LYS A 43 -4.51 -1.54 -8.42
N ASN A 44 -4.87 -2.75 -8.87
CA ASN A 44 -4.21 -3.54 -9.92
C ASN A 44 -2.87 -4.21 -9.53
N GLY A 45 -2.73 -4.74 -8.31
CA GLY A 45 -1.58 -5.55 -7.85
C GLY A 45 -1.90 -6.99 -7.38
N LYS A 46 -2.74 -7.73 -8.13
CA LYS A 46 -3.53 -8.99 -7.85
C LYS A 46 -2.95 -10.08 -6.90
N PRO A 47 -3.80 -10.86 -6.14
CA PRO A 47 -5.00 -11.59 -6.64
C PRO A 47 -6.34 -11.56 -5.84
N GLY A 48 -7.44 -11.20 -6.53
CA GLY A 48 -8.86 -11.37 -6.15
C GLY A 48 -9.78 -10.35 -6.83
N ARG A 49 -11.05 -10.69 -7.14
CA ARG A 49 -11.95 -10.03 -8.15
C ARG A 49 -12.14 -8.50 -8.08
N ASP A 50 -11.78 -7.84 -6.98
CA ASP A 50 -11.90 -6.38 -6.80
C ASP A 50 -10.55 -5.62 -6.84
N ASN A 51 -9.45 -6.32 -7.20
CA ASN A 51 -8.09 -5.82 -7.53
C ASN A 51 -7.41 -4.86 -6.55
N ILE A 52 -7.88 -4.77 -5.31
CA ILE A 52 -7.22 -4.00 -4.26
C ILE A 52 -6.22 -4.89 -3.50
N SER A 53 -4.98 -4.43 -3.42
CA SER A 53 -3.94 -4.95 -2.55
C SER A 53 -3.52 -3.86 -1.55
N VAL A 54 -2.93 -4.28 -0.44
CA VAL A 54 -2.35 -3.40 0.58
C VAL A 54 -0.85 -3.57 0.54
N LEU A 55 -0.11 -2.48 0.39
CA LEU A 55 1.32 -2.46 0.67
C LEU A 55 1.48 -2.01 2.12
N PHE A 56 1.94 -2.91 2.99
CA PHE A 56 2.14 -2.64 4.41
C PHE A 56 3.64 -2.59 4.72
N GLN A 57 4.07 -1.51 5.35
CA GLN A 57 5.46 -1.23 5.65
C GLN A 57 5.62 -0.91 7.14
N ARG A 58 6.68 -1.45 7.73
CA ARG A 58 7.06 -1.23 9.13
C ARG A 58 8.42 -0.56 9.20
N PHE A 59 8.50 0.53 9.95
CA PHE A 59 9.71 1.25 10.27
C PHE A 59 10.01 0.97 11.75
N GLU A 60 11.04 0.17 11.97
CA GLU A 60 11.54 -0.28 13.28
C GLU A 60 13.08 -0.20 13.22
N GLY A 61 13.61 0.95 12.79
CA GLY A 61 15.00 1.11 12.33
C GLY A 61 15.13 1.09 10.80
N TRP A 62 16.25 0.58 10.27
CA TRP A 62 16.47 0.49 8.81
C TRP A 62 15.30 -0.23 8.11
N PRO A 63 14.79 0.31 6.98
CA PRO A 63 13.55 -0.15 6.38
C PRO A 63 13.65 -1.62 5.95
N LYS A 64 12.73 -2.44 6.49
CA LYS A 64 12.46 -3.78 5.98
C LYS A 64 11.69 -3.67 4.66
N PRO A 65 11.74 -4.65 3.75
CA PRO A 65 10.94 -4.60 2.52
C PRO A 65 9.44 -4.60 2.83
N PRO A 66 8.62 -3.90 2.02
CA PRO A 66 7.18 -3.86 2.24
C PRO A 66 6.51 -5.20 1.94
N GLU A 67 5.46 -5.49 2.69
CA GLU A 67 4.61 -6.66 2.51
C GLU A 67 3.47 -6.30 1.54
N LEU A 68 3.40 -6.97 0.38
CA LEU A 68 2.23 -6.89 -0.50
C LEU A 68 1.17 -7.89 -0.03
N LEU A 69 0.11 -7.36 0.56
CA LEU A 69 -0.96 -8.10 1.23
C LEU A 69 -2.23 -8.05 0.40
N LYS A 70 -2.99 -9.16 0.42
CA LYS A 70 -4.33 -9.18 -0.13
C LYS A 70 -5.28 -8.44 0.80
N CYS A 71 -6.08 -7.53 0.25
CA CYS A 71 -7.21 -6.99 1.00
C CYS A 71 -8.46 -7.84 0.78
N TYR A 72 -9.12 -8.24 1.87
CA TYR A 72 -10.32 -9.06 1.81
C TYR A 72 -11.59 -8.22 1.72
N ASN A 73 -11.61 -7.07 2.41
CA ASN A 73 -12.68 -6.08 2.38
C ASN A 73 -12.01 -4.72 2.36
N CYS A 74 -12.00 -4.00 1.24
CA CYS A 74 -11.44 -2.64 1.16
C CYS A 74 -12.38 -1.64 0.47
N ALA A 75 -13.52 -2.11 -0.06
CA ALA A 75 -14.48 -1.29 -0.79
C ALA A 75 -15.73 -0.91 0.03
N SER A 76 -15.92 -1.49 1.22
CA SER A 76 -17.20 -1.51 1.94
C SER A 76 -17.20 -0.78 3.29
N GLY A 77 -16.31 0.20 3.48
CA GLY A 77 -16.21 0.96 4.75
C GLY A 77 -15.58 0.17 5.91
N ALA A 78 -15.30 -1.12 5.71
CA ALA A 78 -14.45 -1.94 6.55
C ALA A 78 -13.17 -2.31 5.76
N ILE A 79 -12.05 -2.37 6.47
CA ILE A 79 -10.72 -2.68 5.93
C ILE A 79 -10.17 -3.90 6.65
N THR A 80 -9.89 -4.96 5.89
CA THR A 80 -9.29 -6.19 6.43
C THR A 80 -8.16 -6.69 5.52
N PHE A 81 -6.99 -6.88 6.10
CA PHE A 81 -5.82 -7.52 5.47
C PHE A 81 -5.05 -8.33 6.52
N GLU A 82 -4.10 -9.15 6.11
CA GLU A 82 -3.36 -10.04 7.02
C GLU A 82 -1.87 -9.97 6.72
N SER A 83 -1.07 -9.55 7.72
CA SER A 83 0.39 -9.61 7.67
C SER A 83 0.86 -10.92 8.29
N LYS A 84 1.92 -11.51 7.73
CA LYS A 84 2.51 -12.72 8.31
C LYS A 84 3.12 -12.49 9.68
N VAL A 85 3.49 -11.26 9.99
CA VAL A 85 4.19 -10.92 11.24
C VAL A 85 3.24 -10.29 12.25
N MET A 86 2.34 -9.41 11.79
CA MET A 86 1.43 -8.70 12.69
C MET A 86 0.07 -9.40 12.84
N GLY A 87 -0.24 -10.38 11.99
CA GLY A 87 -1.55 -11.03 11.96
C GLY A 87 -2.60 -10.22 11.21
N LYS A 88 -3.87 -10.47 11.54
CA LYS A 88 -5.04 -9.92 10.86
C LYS A 88 -5.36 -8.51 11.35
N PHE A 89 -5.33 -7.57 10.42
CA PHE A 89 -5.82 -6.22 10.65
C PHE A 89 -7.34 -6.14 10.42
N LYS A 90 -8.05 -5.46 11.33
CA LYS A 90 -9.44 -5.04 11.15
C LYS A 90 -9.57 -3.55 11.46
N GLY A 91 -10.05 -2.78 10.50
CA GLY A 91 -10.17 -1.34 10.66
C GLY A 91 -11.15 -0.68 9.70
N LYS A 92 -11.08 0.65 9.62
CA LYS A 92 -11.85 1.49 8.71
C LYS A 92 -11.16 2.83 8.51
N VAL A 93 -11.58 3.56 7.48
CA VAL A 93 -11.21 4.98 7.36
C VAL A 93 -12.22 5.81 8.15
N LEU A 94 -11.73 6.59 9.12
CA LEU A 94 -12.54 7.50 9.91
C LEU A 94 -11.84 8.85 9.99
N ASN A 95 -12.55 9.94 9.65
CA ASN A 95 -12.01 11.30 9.68
C ASN A 95 -10.68 11.46 8.90
N GLY A 96 -10.53 10.76 7.79
CA GLY A 96 -9.31 10.81 6.97
C GLY A 96 -8.11 10.04 7.52
N ALA A 97 -8.28 9.22 8.57
CA ALA A 97 -7.26 8.32 9.09
C ALA A 97 -7.69 6.85 8.94
N LEU A 98 -6.72 5.96 8.71
CA LEU A 98 -6.91 4.52 8.83
C LEU A 98 -6.78 4.13 10.31
N VAL A 99 -7.90 3.73 10.90
CA VAL A 99 -7.96 3.30 12.31
C VAL A 99 -8.35 1.83 12.39
N GLY A 100 -7.68 1.06 13.24
CA GLY A 100 -7.97 -0.35 13.40
C GLY A 100 -7.02 -1.06 14.35
N GLU A 101 -7.04 -2.38 14.32
CA GLU A 101 -6.28 -3.23 15.23
C GLU A 101 -5.77 -4.47 14.51
N PHE A 102 -4.53 -4.87 14.79
CA PHE A 102 -4.02 -6.20 14.53
C PHE A 102 -4.46 -7.14 15.65
N VAL A 103 -5.56 -7.87 15.41
CA VAL A 103 -6.31 -8.57 16.46
C VAL A 103 -5.53 -9.71 17.11
N ASP A 104 -4.60 -10.33 16.38
CA ASP A 104 -3.79 -11.45 16.86
C ASP A 104 -2.80 -11.02 17.94
N ILE A 105 -2.38 -9.76 17.92
CA ILE A 105 -1.37 -9.21 18.85
C ILE A 105 -1.91 -8.06 19.71
N GLY A 106 -3.19 -7.70 19.59
CA GLY A 106 -3.82 -6.63 20.35
C GLY A 106 -3.28 -5.22 20.04
N TYR A 107 -2.66 -5.03 18.86
CA TYR A 107 -1.98 -3.78 18.53
C TYR A 107 -2.88 -2.83 17.75
N SER A 108 -3.21 -1.69 18.36
CA SER A 108 -4.03 -0.65 17.74
C SER A 108 -3.20 0.29 16.87
N LEU A 109 -3.74 0.62 15.69
CA LEU A 109 -3.13 1.47 14.69
C LEU A 109 -4.02 2.69 14.42
N ASN A 110 -3.43 3.88 14.44
CA ASN A 110 -4.06 5.10 13.94
C ASN A 110 -3.09 5.80 12.99
N LEU A 111 -3.39 5.72 11.69
CA LEU A 111 -2.56 6.26 10.64
C LEU A 111 -3.28 7.42 9.94
N PRO A 112 -2.90 8.67 10.17
CA PRO A 112 -3.45 9.79 9.42
C PRO A 112 -3.08 9.69 7.95
N LYS A 113 -3.89 10.30 7.08
CA LYS A 113 -3.52 10.45 5.67
C LYS A 113 -2.31 11.37 5.54
N SER A 114 -1.23 10.87 4.95
CA SER A 114 0.01 11.62 4.74
C SER A 114 0.72 11.15 3.47
N PRO A 115 1.65 11.95 2.90
CA PRO A 115 2.50 11.50 1.80
C PRO A 115 3.30 10.25 2.19
N SER A 116 3.51 9.33 1.25
CA SER A 116 4.39 8.18 1.48
C SER A 116 5.82 8.66 1.69
N ILE A 117 6.55 8.02 2.60
CA ILE A 117 7.97 8.29 2.79
C ILE A 117 8.80 7.98 1.52
N TRP A 118 8.35 7.03 0.69
CA TRP A 118 8.99 6.68 -0.58
C TRP A 118 8.77 7.69 -1.71
N GLN A 119 7.85 8.64 -1.53
CA GLN A 119 7.60 9.71 -2.48
C GLN A 119 8.27 11.03 -2.07
N ARG A 120 8.89 11.08 -0.88
CA ARG A 120 9.58 12.27 -0.38
C ARG A 120 11.03 12.38 -0.86
N TYR A 121 11.55 11.33 -1.50
CA TYR A 121 12.92 11.20 -2.02
C TYR A 121 12.88 10.61 -3.42
#